data_AF-A0A1A8IYW3-F1
#
_entry.id   AF-A0A1A8IYW3-F1
#
_cell.length_a   1.000
_cell.length_b   1.000
_cell.length_c   1.000
_cell.angle_alpha   90.00
_cell.angle_beta   90.00
_cell.angle_gamma   90.00
#
_symmetry.space_group_name_H-M   'P 1'
#
loop_
_entity.id
_entity.type
_entity.pdbx_description
1 polymer ?
#
loop_
_entity_poly.entity_id
_entity_poly.type
_entity_poly.pdbx_seq_one_letter_code
_entity_poly.pdbx_strand_id
1 'polypeptide(L)'
;LASRMGVEAVMALLEATPDTPACVVSLSGNMAVRLPLMECVQVTKDVTTAMSEGRYEDAVKLRGKSFENNWNTYKMLAHVRPPDTKSNINIALVNVGAPCAGMNAAVRAAVRTGLLQGHQMLAVHDGFDGLAHGMIEPIGWSGVAGWTGKGGSMLGTKRTLPSEFIEEISLNITKFNIHAIIIIGGFEAFLGGMEMVQAREKYEELCIPLVVIPATVSNNVPGSDFSIGTDTALNTITMTCG
;
A
#
# COMPACT_ATOMS: atom_id res chain seq x y z
N LEU A 1 10.25 -7.24 16.83
CA LEU A 1 9.88 -6.13 17.75
C LEU A 1 10.58 -6.24 19.10
N ALA A 2 10.28 -7.27 19.89
CA ALA A 2 10.80 -7.44 21.26
C ALA A 2 12.33 -7.32 21.36
N SER A 3 13.09 -7.98 20.48
CA SER A 3 14.57 -7.94 20.53
C SER A 3 15.15 -6.53 20.40
N ARG A 4 14.63 -5.71 19.47
CA ARG A 4 15.08 -4.31 19.28
C ARG A 4 14.77 -3.45 20.50
N MET A 5 13.55 -3.57 21.02
CA MET A 5 13.13 -2.81 22.20
C MET A 5 13.88 -3.25 23.47
N GLY A 6 14.21 -4.54 23.59
CA GLY A 6 15.01 -5.05 24.69
C GLY A 6 16.42 -4.46 24.72
N VAL A 7 17.09 -4.38 23.55
CA VAL A 7 18.41 -3.74 23.44
C VAL A 7 18.32 -2.25 23.81
N GLU A 8 17.34 -1.54 23.25
CA GLU A 8 17.16 -0.11 23.55
C GLU A 8 16.84 0.13 25.04
N ALA A 9 16.09 -0.77 25.68
CA ALA A 9 15.82 -0.68 27.11
C ALA A 9 17.08 -0.85 27.97
N VAL A 10 17.99 -1.76 27.58
CA VAL A 10 19.28 -1.91 28.25
C VAL A 10 20.11 -0.63 28.08
N MET A 11 20.19 -0.09 26.87
CA MET A 11 20.91 1.17 26.61
C MET A 11 20.31 2.34 27.41
N ALA A 12 18.98 2.44 27.47
CA ALA A 12 18.28 3.45 28.25
C ALA A 12 18.62 3.39 29.74
N LEU A 13 18.80 2.19 30.30
CA LEU A 13 19.20 2.00 31.70
C LEU A 13 20.67 2.38 31.94
N LEU A 14 21.57 2.03 31.01
CA LEU A 14 23.00 2.34 31.14
C LEU A 14 23.30 3.83 30.99
N GLU A 15 22.54 4.54 30.17
CA GLU A 15 22.69 5.97 29.92
C GLU A 15 21.93 6.85 30.93
N ALA A 16 21.06 6.26 31.76
CA ALA A 16 20.26 6.99 32.71
C ALA A 16 21.11 7.63 33.82
N THR A 17 20.74 8.84 34.20
CA THR A 17 21.28 9.58 35.34
C THR A 17 20.17 9.77 36.39
N PRO A 18 20.48 10.18 37.64
CA PRO A 18 19.46 10.47 38.65
C PRO A 18 18.39 11.49 38.21
N ASP A 19 18.74 12.39 37.28
CA ASP A 19 17.82 13.41 36.75
C ASP A 19 17.05 12.94 35.51
N THR A 20 17.36 11.75 34.97
CA THR A 20 16.68 11.22 33.79
C THR A 20 15.30 10.66 34.19
N PRO A 21 14.20 11.18 33.63
CA PRO A 21 12.87 10.68 33.97
C PRO A 21 12.67 9.25 33.48
N ALA A 22 11.84 8.48 34.19
CA ALA A 22 11.43 7.16 33.75
C ALA A 22 10.81 7.22 32.35
N CYS A 23 11.20 6.30 31.47
CA CYS A 23 10.77 6.28 30.08
C CYS A 23 10.13 4.95 29.68
N VAL A 24 9.35 5.00 28.60
CA VAL A 24 8.84 3.86 27.86
C VAL A 24 9.62 3.78 26.56
N VAL A 25 10.28 2.65 26.33
CA VAL A 25 10.86 2.33 25.03
C VAL A 25 9.73 1.95 24.08
N SER A 26 9.71 2.56 22.90
CA SER A 26 8.72 2.31 21.86
C SER A 26 9.37 2.37 20.47
N LEU A 27 8.60 2.06 19.43
CA LEU A 27 8.99 2.32 18.04
C LEU A 27 8.08 3.40 17.45
N SER A 28 8.68 4.44 16.87
CA SER A 28 7.98 5.48 16.10
C SER A 28 8.69 5.68 14.77
N GLY A 29 7.96 5.63 13.65
CA GLY A 29 8.56 5.72 12.32
C GLY A 29 9.63 4.64 12.05
N ASN A 30 9.41 3.41 12.55
CA ASN A 30 10.37 2.29 12.49
C ASN A 30 11.72 2.53 13.23
N MET A 31 11.84 3.62 13.99
CA MET A 31 12.99 3.92 14.84
C MET A 31 12.67 3.72 16.32
N ALA A 32 13.67 3.31 17.10
CA ALA A 32 13.51 3.19 18.54
C ALA A 32 13.48 4.58 19.18
N VAL A 33 12.51 4.81 20.07
CA VAL A 33 12.32 6.08 20.77
C VAL A 33 12.06 5.83 22.25
N ARG A 34 12.47 6.79 23.08
CA ARG A 34 12.22 6.81 24.53
C ARG A 34 11.22 7.92 24.81
N LEU A 35 10.07 7.57 25.37
CA LEU A 35 9.00 8.52 25.69
C LEU A 35 8.87 8.66 27.21
N PRO A 36 8.61 9.85 27.76
CA PRO A 36 8.37 10.00 29.20
C PRO A 36 7.21 9.12 29.66
N LEU A 37 7.44 8.28 30.67
CA LEU A 37 6.45 7.31 31.15
C LEU A 37 5.15 7.99 31.59
N MET A 38 5.27 9.11 32.30
CA MET A 38 4.11 9.82 32.83
C MET A 38 3.21 10.39 31.73
N GLU A 39 3.79 10.84 30.62
CA GLU A 39 3.01 11.32 29.47
C GLU A 39 2.26 10.17 28.80
N CYS A 40 2.91 9.03 28.60
CA CYS A 40 2.26 7.83 28.04
C CYS A 40 1.08 7.37 28.92
N VAL A 41 1.25 7.38 30.24
CA VAL A 41 0.18 7.04 31.18
C VAL A 41 -0.95 8.06 31.12
N GLN A 42 -0.64 9.35 30.98
CA GLN A 42 -1.67 10.38 30.87
C GLN A 42 -2.50 10.22 29.59
N VAL A 43 -1.85 10.06 28.44
CA VAL A 43 -2.55 9.88 27.14
C VAL A 43 -3.50 8.68 27.17
N THR A 44 -3.11 7.56 27.80
CA THR A 44 -3.99 6.38 27.90
C THR A 44 -5.21 6.62 28.81
N LYS A 45 -5.06 7.41 29.88
CA LYS A 45 -6.18 7.87 30.72
C LYS A 45 -7.09 8.83 29.97
N ASP A 46 -6.54 9.73 29.17
CA ASP A 46 -7.30 10.70 28.38
C ASP A 46 -8.19 10.00 27.35
N VAL A 47 -7.70 8.94 26.70
CA VAL A 47 -8.51 8.09 25.80
C VAL A 47 -9.72 7.51 26.55
N THR A 48 -9.49 6.98 27.75
CA THR A 48 -10.55 6.37 28.57
C THR A 48 -11.60 7.41 28.98
N THR A 49 -11.14 8.59 29.37
CA THR A 49 -12.00 9.72 29.76
C THR A 49 -12.83 10.21 28.58
N ALA A 50 -12.22 10.39 27.40
CA ALA A 50 -12.91 10.78 26.18
C ALA A 50 -14.00 9.76 25.80
N MET A 51 -13.72 8.46 25.96
CA MET A 51 -14.70 7.40 25.72
C MET A 51 -15.88 7.45 26.71
N SER A 52 -15.63 7.65 28.01
CA SER A 52 -16.70 7.72 29.02
C SER A 52 -17.59 8.96 28.88
N GLU A 53 -17.04 10.05 28.35
CA GLU A 53 -17.75 11.32 28.16
C GLU A 53 -18.38 11.43 26.77
N GLY A 54 -18.37 10.35 25.97
CA GLY A 54 -18.97 10.31 24.63
C GLY A 54 -18.22 11.09 23.56
N ARG A 55 -16.98 11.55 23.83
CA ARG A 55 -16.11 12.26 22.87
C ARG A 55 -15.34 11.28 21.99
N TYR A 56 -16.06 10.52 21.16
CA TYR A 56 -15.46 9.44 20.36
C TYR A 56 -14.45 9.92 19.31
N GLU A 57 -14.66 11.09 18.71
CA GLU A 57 -13.69 11.65 17.75
C GLU A 57 -12.36 11.97 18.42
N ASP A 58 -12.39 12.54 19.62
CA ASP A 58 -11.19 12.82 20.41
C ASP A 58 -10.49 11.51 20.81
N ALA A 59 -11.26 10.49 21.20
CA ALA A 59 -10.71 9.17 21.51
C ALA A 59 -9.98 8.53 20.31
N VAL A 60 -10.47 8.73 19.08
CA VAL A 60 -9.78 8.28 17.85
C VAL A 60 -8.49 9.06 17.65
N LYS A 61 -8.51 10.39 17.77
CA LYS A 61 -7.32 11.23 17.60
C LYS A 61 -6.23 10.91 18.64
N LEU A 62 -6.63 10.69 19.89
CA LEU A 62 -5.73 10.34 21.00
C LEU A 62 -5.07 8.96 20.82
N ARG A 63 -5.67 8.04 20.04
CA ARG A 63 -5.03 6.77 19.65
C ARG A 63 -3.94 6.94 18.57
N GLY A 64 -3.82 8.15 18.03
CA GLY A 64 -2.79 8.53 17.08
C GLY A 64 -3.18 8.31 15.61
N LYS A 65 -2.41 8.94 14.72
CA LYS A 65 -2.66 8.99 13.27
C LYS A 65 -2.77 7.62 12.61
N SER A 66 -2.00 6.62 13.07
CA SER A 66 -2.07 5.26 12.51
C SER A 66 -3.44 4.63 12.73
N PHE A 67 -4.01 4.77 13.94
CA PHE A 67 -5.34 4.27 14.25
C PHE A 67 -6.42 5.00 13.45
N GLU A 68 -6.33 6.32 13.37
CA GLU A 68 -7.24 7.16 12.59
C GLU A 68 -7.24 6.79 11.10
N ASN A 69 -6.06 6.62 10.49
CA ASN A 69 -5.92 6.22 9.09
C ASN A 69 -6.51 4.83 8.83
N ASN A 70 -6.27 3.87 9.71
CA ASN A 70 -6.83 2.52 9.61
C ASN A 70 -8.36 2.55 9.73
N TRP A 71 -8.88 3.34 10.67
CA TRP A 71 -10.32 3.52 10.87
C TRP A 71 -11.00 4.12 9.65
N ASN A 72 -10.42 5.17 9.07
CA ASN A 72 -10.95 5.84 7.88
C ASN A 72 -10.90 4.92 6.66
N THR A 73 -9.79 4.19 6.46
CA THR A 73 -9.64 3.21 5.38
C THR A 73 -10.66 2.08 5.52
N TYR A 74 -10.85 1.55 6.74
CA TYR A 74 -11.85 0.52 6.99
C TYR A 74 -13.25 1.00 6.66
N LYS A 75 -13.66 2.17 7.18
CA LYS A 75 -14.98 2.77 6.90
C LYS A 75 -15.23 2.94 5.41
N MET A 76 -14.21 3.42 4.69
CA MET A 76 -14.25 3.62 3.24
C MET A 76 -14.44 2.29 2.50
N LEU A 77 -13.66 1.26 2.84
CA LEU A 77 -13.65 0.00 2.09
C LEU A 77 -14.78 -0.98 2.51
N ALA A 78 -15.37 -0.80 3.69
CA ALA A 78 -16.43 -1.68 4.22
C ALA A 78 -17.82 -1.34 3.69
N HIS A 79 -18.10 -0.06 3.43
CA HIS A 79 -19.42 0.40 3.01
C HIS A 79 -19.37 0.94 1.58
N VAL A 80 -20.27 0.43 0.72
CA VAL A 80 -20.49 1.03 -0.60
C VAL A 80 -21.19 2.36 -0.39
N ARG A 81 -20.52 3.46 -0.73
CA ARG A 81 -21.16 4.77 -0.86
C ARG A 81 -21.06 5.17 -2.33
N PRO A 82 -22.16 5.14 -3.08
CA PRO A 82 -22.10 5.58 -4.47
C PRO A 82 -21.62 7.03 -4.50
N PRO A 83 -20.69 7.38 -5.41
CA PRO A 83 -20.24 8.75 -5.55
C PRO A 83 -21.38 9.63 -6.06
N ASP A 84 -21.46 10.87 -5.56
CA ASP A 84 -22.47 11.84 -5.99
C ASP A 84 -22.34 12.18 -7.49
N THR A 85 -21.12 12.11 -8.02
CA THR A 85 -20.80 12.32 -9.43
C THR A 85 -19.79 11.30 -9.92
N LYS A 86 -20.02 10.71 -11.09
CA LYS A 86 -18.98 9.95 -11.81
C LYS A 86 -18.01 10.90 -12.48
N SER A 87 -16.72 10.62 -12.37
CA SER A 87 -15.69 11.24 -13.18
C SER A 87 -15.59 10.53 -14.55
N ASN A 88 -14.99 11.20 -15.53
CA ASN A 88 -14.65 10.60 -16.83
C ASN A 88 -13.22 10.01 -16.85
N ILE A 89 -12.69 9.63 -15.68
CA ILE A 89 -11.30 9.17 -15.52
C ILE A 89 -11.28 7.64 -15.46
N ASN A 90 -10.47 7.03 -16.32
CA ASN A 90 -10.21 5.58 -16.30
C ASN A 90 -8.83 5.33 -15.69
N ILE A 91 -8.76 4.49 -14.67
CA ILE A 91 -7.52 4.12 -13.97
C ILE A 91 -7.26 2.64 -14.18
N ALA A 92 -6.12 2.30 -14.78
CA ALA A 92 -5.71 0.92 -14.99
C ALA A 92 -4.84 0.40 -13.84
N LEU A 93 -5.08 -0.84 -13.41
CA LEU A 93 -4.26 -1.55 -12.43
C LEU A 93 -3.57 -2.72 -13.09
N VAL A 94 -2.27 -2.85 -12.84
CA VAL A 94 -1.43 -3.91 -13.38
C VAL A 94 -0.52 -4.48 -12.30
N ASN A 95 -0.40 -5.80 -12.24
CA ASN A 95 0.55 -6.48 -11.36
C ASN A 95 1.79 -6.89 -12.15
N VAL A 96 2.98 -6.57 -11.63
CA VAL A 96 4.26 -6.82 -12.31
C VAL A 96 5.27 -7.46 -11.36
N GLY A 97 6.02 -8.44 -11.85
CA GLY A 97 7.02 -9.19 -11.10
C GLY A 97 6.53 -10.57 -10.65
N ALA A 98 7.24 -11.16 -9.69
CA ALA A 98 6.85 -12.44 -9.10
C ALA A 98 5.61 -12.29 -8.20
N PRO A 99 4.70 -13.26 -8.17
CA PRO A 99 3.54 -13.21 -7.28
C PRO A 99 3.97 -13.10 -5.82
N CYS A 100 3.33 -12.20 -5.05
CA CYS A 100 3.50 -12.14 -3.60
C CYS A 100 2.15 -12.03 -2.88
N ALA A 101 2.15 -12.41 -1.60
CA ALA A 101 0.98 -12.22 -0.76
C ALA A 101 0.68 -10.73 -0.58
N GLY A 102 -0.59 -10.35 -0.70
CA GLY A 102 -1.06 -8.97 -0.55
C GLY A 102 -1.28 -8.20 -1.84
N MET A 103 -0.82 -8.68 -3.01
CA MET A 103 -1.13 -8.06 -4.31
C MET A 103 -2.65 -7.93 -4.52
N ASN A 104 -3.42 -8.99 -4.26
CA ASN A 104 -4.88 -8.96 -4.39
C ASN A 104 -5.55 -7.99 -3.41
N ALA A 105 -5.00 -7.84 -2.19
CA ALA A 105 -5.50 -6.90 -1.22
C ALA A 105 -5.25 -5.44 -1.67
N ALA A 106 -4.09 -5.17 -2.27
CA ALA A 106 -3.75 -3.88 -2.85
C ALA A 106 -4.66 -3.52 -4.04
N VAL A 107 -4.85 -4.45 -4.98
CA VAL A 107 -5.79 -4.27 -6.11
C VAL A 107 -7.19 -3.99 -5.58
N ARG A 108 -7.68 -4.78 -4.62
CA ARG A 108 -9.01 -4.58 -4.01
C ARG A 108 -9.15 -3.19 -3.40
N ALA A 109 -8.16 -2.72 -2.65
CA ALA A 109 -8.18 -1.41 -2.03
C ALA A 109 -8.22 -0.31 -3.09
N ALA A 110 -7.33 -0.36 -4.09
CA ALA A 110 -7.25 0.64 -5.14
C ALA A 110 -8.53 0.69 -6.01
N VAL A 111 -9.08 -0.46 -6.40
CA VAL A 111 -10.36 -0.54 -7.14
C VAL A 111 -11.49 0.10 -6.34
N ARG A 112 -11.66 -0.28 -5.07
CA ARG A 112 -12.75 0.27 -4.25
C ARG A 112 -12.59 1.77 -4.01
N THR A 113 -11.38 2.25 -3.73
CA THR A 113 -11.12 3.68 -3.54
C THR A 113 -11.44 4.47 -4.80
N GLY A 114 -10.99 4.02 -5.98
CA GLY A 114 -11.27 4.74 -7.23
C GLY A 114 -12.76 4.75 -7.59
N LEU A 115 -13.47 3.65 -7.35
CA LEU A 115 -14.93 3.59 -7.53
C LEU A 115 -15.67 4.58 -6.62
N LEU A 116 -15.24 4.71 -5.36
CA LEU A 116 -15.81 5.67 -4.40
C LEU A 116 -15.51 7.13 -4.77
N GLN A 117 -14.47 7.38 -5.55
CA GLN A 117 -14.15 8.69 -6.13
C GLN A 117 -14.84 8.93 -7.48
N GLY A 118 -15.63 7.96 -7.97
CA GLY A 118 -16.34 8.06 -9.25
C GLY A 118 -15.48 7.76 -10.48
N HIS A 119 -14.30 7.16 -10.32
CA HIS A 119 -13.46 6.71 -11.43
C HIS A 119 -13.94 5.37 -11.99
N GLN A 120 -13.64 5.12 -13.27
CA GLN A 120 -13.77 3.80 -13.87
C GLN A 120 -12.46 3.05 -13.67
N MET A 121 -12.53 1.86 -13.07
CA MET A 121 -11.35 1.05 -12.81
C MET A 121 -11.20 -0.02 -13.90
N LEU A 122 -9.98 -0.20 -14.39
CA LEU A 122 -9.64 -1.18 -15.42
C LEU A 122 -8.62 -2.17 -14.84
N ALA A 123 -8.88 -3.45 -14.98
CA ALA A 123 -7.98 -4.54 -14.66
C ALA A 123 -7.16 -4.91 -15.89
N VAL A 124 -5.83 -4.86 -15.77
CA VAL A 124 -4.89 -5.32 -16.80
C VAL A 124 -4.36 -6.69 -16.39
N HIS A 125 -4.54 -7.68 -17.25
CA HIS A 125 -4.12 -9.04 -16.98
C HIS A 125 -2.65 -9.29 -17.35
N ASP A 126 -1.98 -10.18 -16.63
CA ASP A 126 -0.64 -10.68 -16.97
C ASP A 126 0.44 -9.61 -17.20
N GLY A 127 0.39 -8.50 -16.47
CA GLY A 127 1.45 -7.49 -16.46
C GLY A 127 1.48 -6.64 -17.74
N PHE A 128 2.68 -6.22 -18.14
CA PHE A 128 2.88 -5.42 -19.34
C PHE A 128 2.51 -6.17 -20.63
N ASP A 129 2.65 -7.50 -20.65
CA ASP A 129 2.16 -8.30 -21.78
C ASP A 129 0.68 -8.04 -22.05
N GLY A 130 -0.19 -8.11 -21.03
CA GLY A 130 -1.60 -7.88 -21.27
C GLY A 130 -1.94 -6.43 -21.53
N LEU A 131 -1.16 -5.49 -21.00
CA LEU A 131 -1.29 -4.08 -21.39
C LEU A 131 -1.01 -3.88 -22.88
N ALA A 132 0.02 -4.54 -23.41
CA ALA A 132 0.39 -4.49 -24.82
C ALA A 132 -0.61 -5.22 -25.74
N HIS A 133 -1.14 -6.36 -25.28
CA HIS A 133 -2.08 -7.17 -26.07
C HIS A 133 -3.55 -6.78 -25.85
N GLY A 134 -3.84 -5.74 -25.06
CA GLY A 134 -5.19 -5.25 -24.82
C GLY A 134 -6.05 -6.17 -23.95
N MET A 135 -5.44 -6.99 -23.09
CA MET A 135 -6.10 -7.82 -22.09
C MET A 135 -6.56 -6.96 -20.90
N ILE A 136 -7.50 -6.06 -21.17
CA ILE A 136 -7.96 -5.01 -20.26
C ILE A 136 -9.48 -5.10 -20.14
N GLU A 137 -9.99 -5.20 -18.91
CA GLU A 137 -11.43 -5.25 -18.65
C GLU A 137 -11.86 -4.30 -17.52
N PRO A 138 -13.08 -3.76 -17.55
CA PRO A 138 -13.63 -3.00 -16.43
C PRO A 138 -13.75 -3.86 -15.17
N ILE A 139 -13.30 -3.36 -14.02
CA ILE A 139 -13.40 -4.06 -12.75
C ILE A 139 -14.26 -3.28 -11.74
N GLY A 140 -15.28 -3.96 -11.21
CA GLY A 140 -16.25 -3.39 -10.28
C GLY A 140 -16.04 -3.82 -8.82
N TRP A 141 -16.88 -3.30 -7.93
CA TRP A 141 -16.83 -3.59 -6.50
C TRP A 141 -16.94 -5.08 -6.16
N SER A 142 -17.81 -5.80 -6.88
CA SER A 142 -18.03 -7.24 -6.75
C SER A 142 -16.88 -8.06 -7.33
N GLY A 143 -16.20 -7.57 -8.37
CA GLY A 143 -15.07 -8.25 -9.01
C GLY A 143 -13.90 -8.49 -8.06
N VAL A 144 -13.70 -7.60 -7.09
CA VAL A 144 -12.65 -7.70 -6.05
C VAL A 144 -13.17 -8.21 -4.70
N ALA A 145 -14.38 -8.76 -4.65
CA ALA A 145 -14.94 -9.30 -3.42
C ALA A 145 -14.14 -10.53 -2.94
N GLY A 146 -13.77 -10.55 -1.65
CA GLY A 146 -13.01 -11.67 -1.05
C GLY A 146 -11.51 -11.68 -1.34
N TRP A 147 -10.98 -10.70 -2.08
CA TRP A 147 -9.56 -10.68 -2.47
C TRP A 147 -8.59 -10.36 -1.33
N THR A 148 -9.08 -9.83 -0.20
CA THR A 148 -8.25 -9.40 0.95
C THR A 148 -7.32 -10.49 1.48
N GLY A 149 -7.79 -11.74 1.53
CA GLY A 149 -7.06 -12.87 2.10
C GLY A 149 -6.51 -13.84 1.04
N LYS A 150 -6.60 -13.50 -0.25
CA LYS A 150 -6.15 -14.39 -1.34
C LYS A 150 -4.68 -14.13 -1.63
N GLY A 151 -3.86 -15.18 -1.57
CA GLY A 151 -2.46 -15.13 -2.02
C GLY A 151 -2.33 -15.04 -3.54
N GLY A 152 -1.11 -14.78 -4.02
CA GLY A 152 -0.80 -14.67 -5.45
C GLY A 152 -1.39 -13.42 -6.11
N SER A 153 -1.64 -13.49 -7.42
CA SER A 153 -2.23 -12.41 -8.23
C SER A 153 -3.42 -12.94 -9.03
N MET A 154 -4.63 -12.44 -8.74
CA MET A 154 -5.85 -12.74 -9.49
C MET A 154 -5.88 -12.07 -10.86
N LEU A 155 -5.15 -10.97 -11.04
CA LEU A 155 -4.94 -10.35 -12.35
C LEU A 155 -3.94 -11.11 -13.21
N GLY A 156 -3.18 -12.05 -12.64
CA GLY A 156 -1.94 -12.53 -13.25
C GLY A 156 -0.80 -11.55 -13.03
N THR A 157 0.44 -11.99 -13.20
CA THR A 157 1.64 -11.14 -13.06
C THR A 157 2.79 -11.76 -13.81
N LYS A 158 3.60 -10.94 -14.46
CA LYS A 158 4.78 -11.34 -15.23
C LYS A 158 5.93 -10.39 -14.95
N ARG A 159 7.16 -10.85 -15.21
CA ARG A 159 8.40 -10.07 -15.07
C ARG A 159 8.79 -9.30 -16.32
N THR A 160 8.03 -9.46 -17.40
CA THR A 160 8.24 -8.78 -18.68
C THR A 160 8.25 -7.27 -18.48
N LEU A 161 9.16 -6.58 -19.16
CA LEU A 161 9.29 -5.13 -19.12
C LEU A 161 8.61 -4.50 -20.35
N PRO A 162 8.15 -3.24 -20.26
CA PRO A 162 7.38 -2.61 -21.32
C PRO A 162 8.23 -2.17 -22.53
N SER A 163 9.57 -2.08 -22.41
CA SER A 163 10.46 -1.56 -23.48
C SER A 163 10.17 -2.08 -24.89
N GLU A 164 9.94 -3.39 -25.04
CA GLU A 164 9.70 -4.02 -26.35
C GLU A 164 8.27 -3.79 -26.88
N PHE A 165 7.37 -3.30 -26.04
CA PHE A 165 5.94 -3.16 -26.32
C PHE A 165 5.40 -1.75 -26.12
N ILE A 166 6.28 -0.75 -26.01
CA ILE A 166 5.88 0.63 -25.68
C ILE A 166 4.87 1.18 -26.69
N GLU A 167 5.03 0.85 -27.97
CA GLU A 167 4.12 1.31 -29.02
C GLU A 167 2.72 0.72 -28.83
N GLU A 168 2.62 -0.59 -28.64
CA GLU A 168 1.36 -1.29 -28.39
C GLU A 168 0.69 -0.83 -27.09
N ILE A 169 1.48 -0.60 -26.05
CA ILE A 169 1.00 -0.04 -24.78
C ILE A 169 0.42 1.36 -25.00
N SER A 170 1.09 2.23 -25.77
CA SER A 170 0.59 3.58 -26.08
C SER A 170 -0.75 3.53 -26.82
N LEU A 171 -0.87 2.64 -27.81
CA LEU A 171 -2.10 2.45 -28.58
C LEU A 171 -3.25 1.98 -27.69
N ASN A 172 -2.98 1.06 -26.76
CA ASN A 172 -4.00 0.60 -25.83
C ASN A 172 -4.37 1.66 -24.78
N ILE A 173 -3.43 2.49 -24.33
CA ILE A 173 -3.75 3.63 -23.46
C ILE A 173 -4.79 4.54 -24.13
N THR A 174 -4.60 4.88 -25.41
CA THR A 174 -5.58 5.65 -26.17
C THR A 174 -6.88 4.88 -26.39
N LYS A 175 -6.80 3.62 -26.84
CA LYS A 175 -7.97 2.78 -27.14
C LYS A 175 -8.90 2.59 -25.95
N PHE A 176 -8.35 2.40 -24.75
CA PHE A 176 -9.10 2.21 -23.51
C PHE A 176 -9.28 3.52 -22.73
N ASN A 177 -8.82 4.64 -23.29
CA ASN A 177 -8.88 5.98 -22.70
C ASN A 177 -8.33 6.00 -21.26
N ILE A 178 -7.15 5.39 -21.05
CA ILE A 178 -6.51 5.26 -19.74
C ILE A 178 -5.91 6.61 -19.34
N HIS A 179 -6.29 7.12 -18.18
CA HIS A 179 -5.86 8.42 -17.68
C HIS A 179 -4.85 8.32 -16.53
N ALA A 180 -4.70 7.14 -15.92
CA ALA A 180 -3.66 6.87 -14.92
C ALA A 180 -3.40 5.37 -14.81
N ILE A 181 -2.18 5.00 -14.41
CA ILE A 181 -1.78 3.60 -14.21
C ILE A 181 -1.23 3.41 -12.79
N ILE A 182 -1.75 2.39 -12.11
CA ILE A 182 -1.25 1.89 -10.83
C ILE A 182 -0.55 0.55 -11.09
N ILE A 183 0.76 0.52 -10.87
CA ILE A 183 1.57 -0.69 -11.00
C ILE A 183 1.82 -1.25 -9.60
N ILE A 184 1.42 -2.48 -9.33
CA ILE A 184 1.68 -3.16 -8.05
C ILE A 184 2.71 -4.24 -8.30
N GLY A 185 3.90 -4.12 -7.68
CA GLY A 185 4.95 -5.08 -7.98
C GLY A 185 6.33 -4.80 -7.42
N GLY A 186 7.26 -5.66 -7.82
CA GLY A 186 8.64 -5.67 -7.33
C GLY A 186 9.58 -4.76 -8.13
N PHE A 187 10.83 -5.20 -8.26
CA PHE A 187 11.85 -4.44 -8.97
C PHE A 187 11.53 -4.25 -10.46
N GLU A 188 10.93 -5.25 -11.11
CA GLU A 188 10.47 -5.16 -12.49
C GLU A 188 9.33 -4.13 -12.67
N ALA A 189 8.50 -3.91 -11.64
CA ALA A 189 7.49 -2.84 -11.65
C ALA A 189 8.13 -1.45 -11.61
N PHE A 190 9.18 -1.30 -10.80
CA PHE A 190 9.96 -0.06 -10.71
C PHE A 190 10.67 0.26 -12.03
N LEU A 191 11.40 -0.72 -12.59
CA LEU A 191 12.06 -0.58 -13.89
C LEU A 191 11.06 -0.28 -15.01
N GLY A 192 9.97 -1.04 -15.10
CA GLY A 192 8.96 -0.82 -16.12
C GLY A 192 8.28 0.54 -16.00
N GLY A 193 8.02 1.01 -14.77
CA GLY A 193 7.54 2.38 -14.54
C GLY A 193 8.53 3.44 -15.02
N MET A 194 9.84 3.24 -14.81
CA MET A 194 10.87 4.15 -15.33
C MET A 194 10.94 4.15 -16.85
N GLU A 195 10.89 2.98 -17.49
CA GLU A 195 10.87 2.85 -18.94
C GLU A 195 9.67 3.56 -19.56
N MET A 196 8.49 3.41 -18.97
CA MET A 196 7.30 4.16 -19.39
C MET A 196 7.47 5.67 -19.24
N VAL A 197 8.11 6.14 -18.17
CA VAL A 197 8.38 7.57 -17.98
C VAL A 197 9.38 8.09 -19.01
N GLN A 198 10.43 7.34 -19.33
CA GLN A 198 11.40 7.71 -20.36
C GLN A 198 10.76 7.77 -21.75
N ALA A 199 9.87 6.83 -22.06
CA ALA A 199 9.17 6.77 -23.35
C ALA A 199 8.18 7.94 -23.59
N ARG A 200 7.87 8.76 -22.57
CA ARG A 200 7.05 9.98 -22.71
C ARG A 200 7.61 10.99 -23.72
N GLU A 201 8.92 10.98 -23.96
CA GLU A 201 9.53 11.84 -24.97
C GLU A 201 9.06 11.50 -26.40
N LYS A 202 8.63 10.25 -26.62
CA LYS A 202 8.21 9.74 -27.93
C LYS A 202 6.71 9.51 -28.04
N TYR A 203 6.04 9.17 -26.94
CA TYR A 203 4.61 8.82 -26.92
C TYR A 203 3.86 9.70 -25.91
N GLU A 204 3.04 10.63 -26.41
CA GLU A 204 2.28 11.58 -25.59
C GLU A 204 1.23 10.86 -24.71
N GLU A 205 0.72 9.72 -25.17
CA GLU A 205 -0.20 8.85 -24.44
C GLU A 205 0.36 8.40 -23.08
N LEU A 206 1.69 8.28 -22.96
CA LEU A 206 2.35 7.90 -21.71
C LEU A 206 2.46 9.04 -20.71
N CYS A 207 2.11 10.28 -21.09
CA CYS A 207 2.12 11.47 -20.24
C CYS A 207 0.96 11.50 -19.24
N ILE A 208 0.52 10.33 -18.79
CA ILE A 208 -0.47 10.13 -17.73
C ILE A 208 0.20 9.85 -16.38
N PRO A 209 -0.44 10.21 -15.25
CA PRO A 209 0.02 9.82 -13.92
C PRO A 209 0.28 8.31 -13.81
N LEU A 210 1.47 7.97 -13.30
CA LEU A 210 1.92 6.60 -13.08
C LEU A 210 2.45 6.49 -11.66
N VAL A 211 2.00 5.47 -10.93
CA VAL A 211 2.46 5.19 -9.56
C VAL A 211 2.81 3.72 -9.41
N VAL A 212 3.90 3.45 -8.71
CA VAL A 212 4.33 2.10 -8.35
C VAL A 212 4.07 1.86 -6.87
N ILE A 213 3.35 0.79 -6.54
CA ILE A 213 3.15 0.28 -5.18
C ILE A 213 4.09 -0.91 -4.99
N PRO A 214 5.12 -0.80 -4.12
CA PRO A 214 6.07 -1.87 -3.88
C PRO A 214 5.42 -3.14 -3.33
N ALA A 215 5.52 -4.24 -4.07
CA ALA A 215 4.99 -5.55 -3.71
C ALA A 215 5.96 -6.65 -4.15
N THR A 216 6.74 -7.16 -3.19
CA THR A 216 7.73 -8.23 -3.38
C THR A 216 8.08 -8.85 -2.04
N VAL A 217 8.51 -10.10 -2.04
CA VAL A 217 9.04 -10.75 -0.82
C VAL A 217 10.44 -10.23 -0.45
N SER A 218 11.20 -9.74 -1.44
CA SER A 218 12.62 -9.39 -1.29
C SER A 218 12.89 -8.03 -0.65
N ASN A 219 11.89 -7.16 -0.53
CA ASN A 219 12.04 -5.78 -0.04
C ASN A 219 13.15 -4.99 -0.74
N ASN A 220 13.26 -5.13 -2.06
CA ASN A 220 14.37 -4.57 -2.87
C ASN A 220 13.93 -3.45 -3.82
N VAL A 221 12.75 -2.85 -3.60
CA VAL A 221 12.25 -1.76 -4.45
C VAL A 221 12.80 -0.43 -3.94
N PRO A 222 13.55 0.33 -4.76
CA PRO A 222 14.08 1.63 -4.34
C PRO A 222 12.96 2.61 -3.97
N GLY A 223 13.20 3.43 -2.94
CA GLY A 223 12.28 4.47 -2.50
C GLY A 223 11.23 4.03 -1.46
N SER A 224 11.27 2.79 -0.98
CA SER A 224 10.44 2.33 0.12
C SER A 224 11.20 1.42 1.08
N ASP A 225 11.04 1.65 2.38
CA ASP A 225 11.59 0.77 3.44
C ASP A 225 10.86 -0.58 3.52
N PHE A 226 9.64 -0.65 2.97
CA PHE A 226 8.77 -1.82 3.04
C PHE A 226 8.12 -2.12 1.69
N SER A 227 7.97 -3.41 1.40
CA SER A 227 7.15 -3.89 0.30
C SER A 227 6.08 -4.86 0.78
N ILE A 228 4.94 -4.84 0.10
CA ILE A 228 3.85 -5.77 0.35
C ILE A 228 4.33 -7.20 0.09
N GLY A 229 4.07 -8.09 1.06
CA GLY A 229 4.45 -9.51 0.99
C GLY A 229 5.71 -9.89 1.79
N THR A 230 6.55 -8.91 2.18
CA THR A 230 7.76 -9.18 2.97
C THR A 230 7.45 -9.80 4.34
N ASP A 231 6.45 -9.26 5.05
CA ASP A 231 6.07 -9.79 6.38
C ASP A 231 5.55 -11.24 6.29
N THR A 232 4.76 -11.57 5.26
CA THR A 232 4.31 -12.95 5.03
C THR A 232 5.48 -13.90 4.77
N ALA A 233 6.49 -13.46 4.04
CA ALA A 233 7.70 -14.25 3.80
C ALA A 233 8.49 -14.47 5.11
N LEU A 234 8.68 -13.42 5.93
CA LEU A 234 9.34 -13.53 7.23
C LEU A 234 8.61 -14.47 8.18
N ASN A 235 7.28 -14.43 8.22
CA ASN A 235 6.50 -15.36 9.04
C ASN A 235 6.66 -16.82 8.56
N THR A 236 6.65 -17.04 7.24
CA THR A 236 6.90 -18.38 6.67
C THR A 236 8.28 -18.92 7.06
N ILE A 237 9.33 -18.08 6.96
CA ILE A 237 10.70 -18.44 7.39
C ILE A 237 10.72 -18.75 8.88
N THR A 238 10.13 -17.89 9.71
CA THR A 238 10.08 -18.07 11.17
C THR A 238 9.41 -19.38 11.55
N MET A 239 8.29 -19.73 10.91
CA MET A 239 7.61 -21.01 11.13
C MET A 239 8.39 -22.23 10.61
N THR A 240 9.24 -22.05 9.61
CA THR A 240 10.05 -23.16 9.05
C THR A 240 11.30 -23.41 9.90
N CYS A 241 11.86 -22.36 10.50
CA CYS A 241 13.07 -22.44 11.32
C CYS A 241 12.81 -22.69 12.80
N GLY A 242 11.61 -22.38 13.31
CA GLY A 242 11.21 -22.56 14.71
C GLY A 242 10.67 -23.96 14.99
#